data_AF-A0A838JX52-F1
#
_entry.id   AF-A0A838JX52-F1
#
_cell.length_a   1.000
_cell.length_b   1.000
_cell.length_c   1.000
_cell.angle_alpha   90.00
_cell.angle_beta   90.00
_cell.angle_gamma   90.00
#
_symmetry.space_group_name_H-M   'P 1'
#
loop_
_entity.id
_entity.type
_entity.pdbx_description
1 polymer ?
#
loop_
_entity_poly.entity_id
_entity_poly.type
_entity_poly.pdbx_seq_one_letter_code
_entity_poly.pdbx_strand_id
1 'polypeptide(L)'
;MRICQCPKPRPDPNPRRASSCVACGSHFDPAWESNDETVAEFFDRYERALPTWPHVPESVRTFRIHCEARERAGRKTFGMAYLDRDNLREGLEEASDLALYVFLDLLKERRAGNLPHYETDVAMQLVHHAAESYRLLHVMTAKRHGAP
;
A
#
# COMPACT_ATOMS: atom_id res chain seq x y z
N MET A 1 22.20 21.15 5.06
CA MET A 1 21.08 21.03 6.01
C MET A 1 21.44 19.94 7.02
N ARG A 2 21.18 20.09 8.33
CA ARG A 2 21.44 19.00 9.30
C ARG A 2 20.27 18.02 9.28
N ILE A 3 20.56 16.73 9.16
CA ILE A 3 19.58 15.62 9.21
C ILE A 3 19.35 15.22 10.67
N CYS A 4 18.10 14.92 11.03
CA CYS A 4 17.68 14.47 12.34
C CYS A 4 18.35 13.12 12.70
N GLN A 5 18.94 13.06 13.89
CA GLN A 5 19.55 11.85 14.46
C GLN A 5 18.83 11.41 15.76
N CYS A 6 17.60 11.87 15.99
CA CYS A 6 16.85 11.49 17.19
C CYS A 6 16.50 10.00 17.12
N PRO A 7 16.62 9.22 18.21
CA PRO A 7 16.21 7.81 18.24
C PRO A 7 14.72 7.61 17.92
N LYS A 8 13.90 8.60 18.30
CA LYS A 8 12.48 8.67 17.95
C LYS A 8 12.18 10.09 17.44
N PRO A 9 12.35 10.33 16.12
CA PRO A 9 12.03 11.61 15.50
C PRO A 9 10.54 11.95 15.73
N ARG A 10 10.23 13.23 15.94
CA ARG A 10 8.84 13.69 16.18
C ARG A 10 8.51 14.85 15.23
N PRO A 11 7.53 14.70 14.32
CA PRO A 11 7.18 15.75 13.35
C PRO A 11 6.63 16.99 14.05
N ASP A 12 6.87 18.16 13.46
CA ASP A 12 6.26 19.42 13.92
C ASP A 12 4.74 19.37 13.74
N PRO A 13 3.95 19.69 14.77
CA PRO A 13 2.49 19.75 14.64
C PRO A 13 2.04 20.82 13.64
N ASN A 14 2.88 21.80 13.31
CA ASN A 14 2.65 22.73 12.22
C ASN A 14 2.90 22.03 10.86
N PRO A 15 1.87 21.88 10.01
CA PRO A 15 2.01 21.21 8.71
C PRO A 15 3.08 21.81 7.80
N ARG A 16 3.39 23.11 7.96
CA ARG A 16 4.44 23.79 7.19
C ARG A 16 5.87 23.36 7.56
N ARG A 17 6.04 22.67 8.69
CA ARG A 17 7.33 22.18 9.21
C ARG A 17 7.29 20.68 9.49
N ALA A 18 6.35 19.96 8.87
CA ALA A 18 6.15 18.52 9.10
C ALA A 18 7.41 17.69 8.76
N SER A 19 8.30 18.19 7.89
CA SER A 19 9.59 17.58 7.55
C SER A 19 10.73 17.91 8.53
N SER A 20 10.41 18.45 9.71
CA SER A 20 11.37 18.83 10.75
C SER A 20 11.04 18.18 12.08
N CYS A 21 12.07 17.78 12.80
CA CYS A 21 11.94 17.19 14.12
C CYS A 21 11.73 18.27 15.20
N VAL A 22 10.66 18.21 15.99
CA VAL A 22 10.43 19.12 17.12
C VAL A 22 11.51 19.00 18.18
N ALA A 23 12.09 17.80 18.34
CA ALA A 23 13.05 17.53 19.42
C ALA A 23 14.43 18.16 19.15
N CYS A 24 14.89 18.21 17.90
CA CYS A 24 16.23 18.70 17.56
C CYS A 24 16.26 19.83 16.52
N GLY A 25 15.11 20.25 16.00
CA GLY A 25 14.97 21.30 14.98
C GLY A 25 15.61 20.97 13.62
N SER A 26 16.10 19.75 13.43
CA SER A 26 16.73 19.29 12.19
C SER A 26 15.71 18.64 11.25
N HIS A 27 15.99 18.62 9.95
CA HIS A 27 15.10 18.02 8.95
C HIS A 27 15.15 16.50 9.01
N PHE A 28 14.05 15.83 8.66
CA PHE A 28 14.08 14.39 8.46
C PHE A 28 14.93 14.02 7.25
N ASP A 29 15.44 12.79 7.26
CA ASP A 29 16.03 12.21 6.07
C ASP A 29 14.92 12.04 5.03
N PRO A 30 15.07 12.53 3.78
CA PRO A 30 14.08 12.31 2.72
C PRO A 30 13.73 10.84 2.49
N ALA A 31 14.65 9.91 2.81
CA ALA A 31 14.39 8.47 2.73
C ALA A 31 13.37 7.96 3.79
N TRP A 32 13.01 8.80 4.78
CA TRP A 32 12.03 8.48 5.81
C TRP A 32 10.65 9.11 5.52
N GLU A 33 10.53 9.89 4.45
CA GLU A 33 9.31 10.59 4.09
C GLU A 33 8.56 9.88 2.95
N SER A 34 7.25 10.06 2.87
CA SER A 34 6.49 9.70 1.67
C SER A 34 6.74 10.77 0.61
N ASN A 35 7.44 10.44 -0.47
CA ASN A 35 7.73 11.34 -1.59
C ASN A 35 7.78 10.54 -2.91
N ASP A 36 7.90 11.24 -4.05
CA ASP A 36 7.88 10.56 -5.35
C ASP A 36 9.08 9.59 -5.50
N GLU A 37 10.22 9.88 -4.89
CA GLU A 37 11.44 9.05 -4.95
C GLU A 37 11.27 7.73 -4.17
N THR A 38 10.79 7.80 -2.93
CA THR A 38 10.57 6.62 -2.05
C THR A 38 9.46 5.71 -2.57
N VAL A 39 8.39 6.29 -3.15
CA VAL A 39 7.33 5.52 -3.80
C VAL A 39 7.86 4.84 -5.07
N ALA A 40 8.63 5.56 -5.91
CA ALA A 40 9.23 4.97 -7.10
C ALA A 40 10.20 3.82 -6.74
N GLU A 41 11.05 4.02 -5.72
CA GLU A 41 11.98 2.99 -5.26
C GLU A 41 11.25 1.70 -4.82
N PHE A 42 10.13 1.85 -4.11
CA PHE A 42 9.29 0.72 -3.69
C PHE A 42 8.77 -0.07 -4.90
N PHE A 43 8.18 0.61 -5.89
CA PHE A 43 7.65 -0.04 -7.09
C PHE A 43 8.75 -0.62 -7.99
N ASP A 44 9.89 0.04 -8.11
CA ASP A 44 11.04 -0.49 -8.85
C ASP A 44 11.55 -1.78 -8.21
N ARG A 45 11.54 -1.89 -6.88
CA ARG A 45 11.88 -3.13 -6.18
C ARG A 45 10.85 -4.23 -6.44
N TYR A 46 9.56 -3.89 -6.44
CA TYR A 46 8.49 -4.83 -6.79
C TYR A 46 8.64 -5.35 -8.23
N GLU A 47 8.86 -4.47 -9.20
CA GLU A 47 9.03 -4.83 -10.60
C GLU A 47 10.27 -5.72 -10.82
N ARG A 48 11.37 -5.47 -10.11
CA ARG A 48 12.56 -6.35 -10.12
C ARG A 48 12.31 -7.72 -9.52
N ALA A 49 11.30 -7.88 -8.66
CA ALA A 49 10.94 -9.16 -8.05
C ALA A 49 9.95 -9.96 -8.92
N LEU A 50 9.39 -9.36 -9.96
CA LEU A 50 8.53 -10.07 -10.91
C LEU A 50 9.34 -11.07 -11.75
N PRO A 51 8.70 -12.15 -12.24
CA PRO A 51 9.36 -13.04 -13.20
C PRO A 51 9.90 -12.24 -14.39
N THR A 52 11.02 -12.69 -14.96
CA THR A 52 11.64 -12.03 -16.12
C THR A 52 10.71 -12.12 -17.32
N TRP A 53 9.89 -11.09 -17.50
CA TRP A 53 9.00 -10.93 -18.63
C TRP A 53 9.70 -10.10 -19.71
N PRO A 54 9.52 -10.42 -21.01
CA PRO A 54 10.09 -9.62 -22.10
C PRO A 54 9.69 -8.15 -21.99
N HIS A 55 8.48 -7.89 -21.51
CA HIS A 55 7.94 -6.58 -21.18
C HIS A 55 7.07 -6.70 -19.93
N VAL A 56 7.07 -5.66 -19.08
CA VAL A 56 6.13 -5.55 -17.95
C VAL A 56 4.69 -5.48 -18.51
N PRO A 57 3.75 -6.34 -18.09
CA PRO A 57 2.36 -6.31 -18.54
C PRO A 57 1.67 -4.99 -18.24
N GLU A 58 0.70 -4.64 -19.07
CA GLU A 58 -0.06 -3.41 -18.92
C GLU A 58 -0.75 -3.34 -17.55
N SER A 59 -1.33 -4.44 -17.07
CA SER A 59 -1.97 -4.49 -15.75
C SER A 59 -1.05 -4.08 -14.60
N VAL A 60 0.24 -4.46 -14.66
CA VAL A 60 1.24 -4.08 -13.66
C VAL A 60 1.58 -2.60 -13.75
N ARG A 61 1.73 -2.07 -14.97
CA ARG A 61 1.95 -0.63 -15.18
C ARG A 61 0.77 0.20 -14.70
N THR A 62 -0.44 -0.19 -15.07
CA THR A 62 -1.68 0.47 -14.64
C THR A 62 -1.82 0.42 -13.12
N PHE A 63 -1.51 -0.71 -12.49
CA PHE A 63 -1.49 -0.84 -11.03
C PHE A 63 -0.55 0.16 -10.36
N ARG A 64 0.71 0.26 -10.82
CA ARG A 64 1.68 1.25 -10.32
C ARG A 64 1.14 2.67 -10.44
N ILE A 65 0.63 3.05 -11.61
CA ILE A 65 0.07 4.38 -11.86
C ILE A 65 -1.06 4.70 -10.87
N HIS A 66 -1.96 3.74 -10.62
CA HIS A 66 -3.04 3.94 -9.65
C HIS A 66 -2.53 4.11 -8.22
N CYS A 67 -1.55 3.31 -7.80
CA CYS A 67 -0.97 3.43 -6.47
C CYS A 67 -0.23 4.76 -6.28
N GLU A 68 0.60 5.17 -7.23
CA GLU A 68 1.30 6.46 -7.21
C GLU A 68 0.32 7.64 -7.19
N ALA A 69 -0.76 7.57 -7.99
CA ALA A 69 -1.79 8.60 -8.00
C ALA A 69 -2.54 8.69 -6.66
N ARG A 70 -2.89 7.54 -6.07
CA ARG A 70 -3.57 7.47 -4.76
C ARG A 70 -2.67 7.98 -3.64
N GLU A 71 -1.41 7.56 -3.61
CA GLU A 71 -0.43 8.06 -2.63
C GLU A 71 -0.26 9.57 -2.78
N ARG A 72 -0.05 10.08 -4.00
CA ARG A 72 0.16 11.52 -4.23
C ARG A 72 -1.05 12.35 -3.82
N ALA A 73 -2.26 11.85 -4.09
CA ALA A 73 -3.51 12.49 -3.66
C ALA A 73 -3.66 12.46 -2.13
N GLY A 74 -3.35 11.32 -1.52
CA GLY A 74 -3.34 11.14 -0.08
C GLY A 74 -2.35 12.08 0.60
N ARG A 75 -1.10 12.10 0.14
CA ARG A 75 0.01 12.87 0.72
C ARG A 75 -0.32 14.35 0.84
N LYS A 76 -1.06 14.92 -0.11
CA LYS A 76 -1.54 16.32 -0.04
C LYS A 76 -2.51 16.58 1.11
N THR A 77 -3.25 15.55 1.52
CA THR A 77 -4.31 15.65 2.55
C THR A 77 -3.76 15.29 3.93
N PHE A 78 -3.02 14.18 4.03
CA PHE A 78 -2.61 13.61 5.31
C PHE A 78 -1.11 13.80 5.61
N GLY A 79 -0.29 14.14 4.61
CA GLY A 79 1.15 14.34 4.78
C GLY A 79 1.84 13.17 5.47
N MET A 80 2.59 13.47 6.55
CA MET A 80 3.31 12.47 7.35
C MET A 80 2.42 11.59 8.22
N ALA A 81 1.13 11.94 8.40
CA ALA A 81 0.21 11.13 9.20
C ALA A 81 0.04 9.71 8.64
N TYR A 82 0.35 9.46 7.36
CA TYR A 82 0.39 8.11 6.81
C TYR A 82 1.39 7.19 7.50
N LEU A 83 2.49 7.73 8.02
CA LEU A 83 3.51 6.93 8.69
C LEU A 83 3.11 6.54 10.11
N ASP A 84 2.20 7.29 10.73
CA ASP A 84 1.69 7.03 12.08
C ASP A 84 0.47 6.09 12.09
N ARG A 85 -0.10 5.77 10.93
CA ARG A 85 -1.23 4.86 10.80
C ARG A 85 -0.82 3.41 10.99
N ASP A 86 -1.76 2.61 11.47
CA ASP A 86 -1.64 1.15 11.44
C ASP A 86 -1.95 0.62 10.03
N ASN A 87 -1.04 0.91 9.10
CA ASN A 87 -1.20 0.60 7.68
C ASN A 87 -1.36 -0.91 7.42
N LEU A 88 -0.84 -1.79 8.29
CA LEU A 88 -1.02 -3.23 8.14
C LEU A 88 -2.43 -3.66 8.54
N ARG A 89 -2.99 -3.11 9.62
CA ARG A 89 -4.38 -3.37 10.01
C ARG A 89 -5.35 -2.88 8.93
N GLU A 90 -5.13 -1.69 8.39
CA GLU A 90 -5.93 -1.20 7.26
C GLU A 90 -5.78 -2.09 6.03
N GLY A 91 -4.57 -2.59 5.75
CA GLY A 91 -4.37 -3.58 4.69
C GLY A 91 -5.16 -4.87 4.87
N LEU A 92 -5.36 -5.34 6.12
CA LEU A 92 -6.18 -6.53 6.40
C LEU A 92 -7.66 -6.28 6.10
N GLU A 93 -8.14 -5.07 6.42
CA GLU A 93 -9.50 -4.62 6.08
C GLU A 93 -9.65 -4.57 4.56
N GLU A 94 -8.73 -3.93 3.84
CA GLU A 94 -8.77 -3.80 2.36
C GLU A 94 -8.67 -5.17 1.64
N ALA A 95 -7.88 -6.11 2.17
CA ALA A 95 -7.82 -7.47 1.63
C ALA A 95 -9.15 -8.22 1.82
N SER A 96 -9.83 -8.01 2.95
CA SER A 96 -11.15 -8.59 3.21
C SER A 96 -12.21 -7.97 2.31
N ASP A 97 -12.16 -6.64 2.14
CA ASP A 97 -13.06 -5.88 1.30
C ASP A 97 -12.95 -6.30 -0.17
N LEU A 98 -11.75 -6.57 -0.68
CA LEU A 98 -11.57 -7.09 -2.04
C LEU A 98 -12.37 -8.38 -2.27
N ALA A 99 -12.28 -9.35 -1.36
CA ALA A 99 -13.02 -10.61 -1.47
C ALA A 99 -14.55 -10.37 -1.39
N LEU A 100 -14.99 -9.47 -0.51
CA LEU A 100 -16.40 -9.11 -0.38
C LEU A 100 -16.92 -8.40 -1.63
N TYR A 101 -16.17 -7.47 -2.22
CA TYR A 101 -16.58 -6.77 -3.43
C TYR A 101 -16.72 -7.72 -4.61
N VAL A 102 -15.80 -8.68 -4.77
CA VAL A 102 -15.92 -9.73 -5.79
C VAL A 102 -17.20 -10.56 -5.57
N PHE A 103 -17.48 -10.98 -4.33
CA PHE A 103 -18.72 -11.71 -4.03
C PHE A 103 -19.99 -10.89 -4.34
N LEU A 104 -20.02 -9.62 -3.94
CA LEU A 104 -21.15 -8.73 -4.18
C LEU A 104 -21.38 -8.47 -5.66
N ASP A 105 -20.31 -8.42 -6.46
CA ASP A 105 -20.39 -8.27 -7.91
C ASP A 105 -21.00 -9.52 -8.58
N LEU A 106 -20.52 -10.71 -8.21
CA LEU A 106 -21.12 -11.98 -8.67
C LEU A 106 -22.62 -12.08 -8.32
N LEU A 107 -23.02 -11.58 -7.14
CA LEU A 107 -24.44 -11.54 -6.76
C LEU A 107 -25.26 -10.61 -7.65
N LYS A 108 -24.69 -9.48 -8.12
CA LYS A 108 -25.35 -8.57 -9.06
C LYS A 108 -25.56 -9.26 -10.41
N GLU A 109 -24.52 -9.87 -10.96
CA GLU A 109 -24.60 -10.55 -12.25
C GLU A 109 -25.53 -11.76 -12.22
N ARG A 110 -25.54 -12.49 -11.09
CA ARG A 110 -26.50 -13.58 -10.87
C ARG A 110 -27.95 -13.09 -10.88
N ARG A 111 -28.24 -11.95 -10.26
CA ARG A 111 -29.58 -11.34 -10.27
C ARG A 111 -29.99 -10.84 -11.65
N ALA A 112 -29.01 -10.41 -12.46
CA ALA A 112 -29.23 -10.00 -13.84
C ALA A 112 -29.42 -11.18 -14.81
N GLY A 113 -29.15 -12.43 -14.37
CA GLY A 113 -29.19 -13.61 -15.23
C GLY A 113 -27.99 -13.74 -16.16
N ASN A 114 -26.94 -12.96 -15.92
CA ASN A 114 -25.79 -12.83 -16.82
C ASN A 114 -24.60 -13.69 -16.41
N LEU A 115 -24.60 -14.29 -15.22
CA LEU A 115 -23.40 -14.89 -14.63
C LEU A 115 -22.80 -16.01 -15.49
N PRO A 116 -21.69 -15.77 -16.22
CA PRO A 116 -21.03 -16.79 -17.01
C PRO A 116 -20.16 -17.67 -16.10
N HIS A 117 -20.05 -18.96 -16.42
CA HIS A 117 -19.25 -19.89 -15.65
C HIS A 117 -17.76 -19.49 -15.54
N TYR A 118 -17.16 -18.92 -16.60
CA TYR A 118 -15.73 -18.57 -16.61
C TYR A 118 -15.40 -17.37 -15.69
N GLU A 119 -16.35 -16.46 -15.45
CA GLU A 119 -16.16 -15.33 -14.55
C GLU A 119 -16.11 -15.77 -13.09
N THR A 120 -16.74 -16.92 -12.78
CA THR A 120 -16.68 -17.51 -11.45
C THR A 120 -15.27 -18.00 -11.13
N ASP A 121 -14.56 -18.61 -12.08
CA ASP A 121 -13.18 -19.10 -11.86
C ASP A 121 -12.20 -17.95 -11.64
N VAL A 122 -12.31 -16.88 -12.44
CA VAL A 122 -11.50 -15.66 -12.26
C VAL A 122 -11.81 -14.99 -10.92
N ALA A 123 -13.09 -14.93 -10.54
CA ALA A 123 -13.48 -14.42 -9.23
C ALA A 123 -12.88 -15.25 -8.08
N MET A 124 -12.85 -16.58 -8.19
CA MET A 124 -12.20 -17.42 -7.19
C MET A 124 -10.69 -17.20 -7.12
N GLN A 125 -10.01 -16.94 -8.25
CA GLN A 125 -8.60 -16.55 -8.26
C GLN A 125 -8.37 -15.20 -7.56
N LEU A 126 -9.23 -14.21 -7.79
CA LEU A 126 -9.17 -12.92 -7.10
C LEU A 126 -9.35 -13.09 -5.57
N VAL A 127 -10.35 -13.87 -5.15
CA VAL A 127 -10.57 -14.18 -3.73
C VAL A 127 -9.36 -14.91 -3.12
N HIS A 128 -8.73 -15.82 -3.87
CA HIS A 128 -7.50 -16.47 -3.43
C HIS A 128 -6.36 -15.46 -3.20
N HIS A 129 -6.15 -14.52 -4.13
CA HIS A 129 -5.13 -13.47 -3.96
C HIS A 129 -5.43 -12.50 -2.81
N ALA A 130 -6.70 -12.21 -2.56
CA ALA A 130 -7.13 -11.47 -1.38
C ALA A 130 -6.77 -12.21 -0.08
N ALA A 131 -7.09 -13.51 0.01
CA ALA A 131 -6.75 -14.34 1.17
C ALA A 131 -5.23 -14.47 1.37
N GLU A 132 -4.46 -14.60 0.30
CA GLU A 132 -3.00 -14.66 0.37
C GLU A 132 -2.39 -13.33 0.83
N SER A 133 -2.94 -12.21 0.36
CA SER A 133 -2.55 -10.87 0.85
C SER A 133 -2.83 -10.73 2.34
N TYR A 134 -4.01 -11.16 2.80
CA TYR A 134 -4.39 -11.17 4.21
C TYR A 134 -3.41 -12.00 5.06
N ARG A 135 -3.03 -13.20 4.58
CA ARG A 135 -2.04 -14.05 5.24
C ARG A 135 -0.67 -13.38 5.34
N LEU A 136 -0.17 -12.78 4.24
CA LEU A 136 1.13 -12.12 4.22
C LEU A 136 1.20 -10.88 5.12
N LEU A 137 0.10 -10.13 5.24
CA LEU A 137 -0.02 -9.01 6.18
C LEU A 137 0.11 -9.46 7.65
N HIS A 138 -0.48 -10.61 8.01
CA HIS A 138 -0.27 -11.21 9.32
C HIS A 138 1.19 -11.62 9.54
N VAL A 139 1.85 -12.21 8.54
CA VAL A 139 3.28 -12.55 8.62
C VAL A 139 4.13 -11.29 8.84
N MET A 140 3.86 -10.20 8.12
CA MET A 140 4.55 -8.92 8.33
C MET A 140 4.35 -8.38 9.74
N THR A 141 3.12 -8.47 10.26
CA THR A 141 2.79 -8.03 11.62
C THR A 141 3.54 -8.87 12.66
N ALA A 142 3.52 -10.20 12.53
CA ALA A 142 4.22 -11.11 13.42
C ALA A 142 5.74 -10.83 13.43
N LYS A 143 6.35 -10.65 12.26
CA LYS A 143 7.78 -10.30 12.14
C LYS A 143 8.14 -8.99 12.83
N ARG A 144 7.26 -7.98 12.77
CA ARG A 144 7.46 -6.70 13.49
C ARG A 144 7.42 -6.86 15.02
N HIS A 145 6.73 -7.89 15.52
CA HIS A 145 6.69 -8.23 16.94
C HIS A 145 7.74 -9.24 17.37
N GLY A 146 8.72 -9.55 16.52
CA GLY A 146 9.84 -10.44 16.85
C GLY A 146 9.54 -11.94 16.72
N ALA A 147 8.46 -12.31 16.04
CA ALA A 147 8.30 -13.69 15.60
C ALA A 147 9.34 -14.01 14.50
N PRO A 148 9.91 -15.23 14.49
CA PRO A 148 10.93 -15.65 13.51
C PRO A 148 10.44 -15.61 12.05
#